data_AF-A0A968C0G6-F1
#
_entry.id   AF-A0A968C0G6-F1
#
_cell.length_a   1.000
_cell.length_b   1.000
_cell.length_c   1.000
_cell.angle_alpha   90.00
_cell.angle_beta   90.00
_cell.angle_gamma   90.00
#
_symmetry.space_group_name_H-M   'P 1'
#
loop_
_entity.id
_entity.type
_entity.pdbx_description
1 polymer ?
#
loop_
_entity_poly.entity_id
_entity_poly.type
_entity_poly.pdbx_seq_one_letter_code
_entity_poly.pdbx_strand_id
1 'polypeptide(L)'
;YHYWLGYHYRFYLYGAPLRLHWYPDLEDLVRDAEIYRREPRYIAFPNWKDGEPAVSALNAAGIELIPAYKTARRDGSVSFELFRMDGP
;
A
#
# COMPACT_ATOMS: atom_id res chain seq x y z
N TYR A 1 0.65 3.61 2.27
CA TYR A 1 1.69 2.70 2.80
C TYR A 1 2.77 2.46 1.78
N HIS A 2 4.04 2.54 2.20
CA HIS A 2 5.17 2.44 1.27
C HIS A 2 6.31 1.62 1.88
N TYR A 3 6.61 0.48 1.27
CA TYR A 3 7.80 -0.32 1.61
C TYR A 3 8.98 0.02 0.68
N TRP A 4 8.70 0.38 -0.59
CA TRP A 4 9.73 0.64 -1.62
C TRP A 4 9.63 2.00 -2.34
N LEU A 5 8.47 2.66 -2.30
CA LEU A 5 8.21 3.90 -3.04
C LEU A 5 8.17 5.16 -2.13
N GLY A 6 8.64 5.06 -0.89
CA GLY A 6 8.51 6.13 0.12
C GLY A 6 9.06 7.48 -0.34
N TYR A 7 10.21 7.51 -1.04
CA TYR A 7 10.77 8.74 -1.60
C TYR A 7 9.94 9.32 -2.76
N HIS A 8 9.39 8.48 -3.64
CA HIS A 8 8.57 8.93 -4.76
C HIS A 8 7.23 9.52 -4.27
N TYR A 9 6.57 8.87 -3.31
CA TYR A 9 5.33 9.40 -2.75
C TYR A 9 5.53 10.69 -1.98
N ARG A 10 6.63 10.82 -1.22
CA ARG A 10 6.93 12.06 -0.49
C ARG A 10 7.18 13.25 -1.42
N PHE A 11 7.69 13.01 -2.64
CA PHE A 11 7.87 14.07 -3.65
C PHE A 11 6.56 14.44 -4.35
N TYR A 12 5.79 13.45 -4.83
CA TYR A 12 4.56 13.71 -5.62
C TYR A 12 3.33 14.03 -4.78
N LEU A 13 3.28 13.58 -3.52
CA LEU A 13 2.16 13.83 -2.60
C LEU A 13 2.54 14.84 -1.51
N TYR A 14 3.59 15.63 -1.75
CA TYR A 14 4.02 16.67 -0.82
C TYR A 14 2.88 17.67 -0.56
N GLY A 15 2.51 17.85 0.72
CA GLY A 15 1.44 18.77 1.13
C GLY A 15 0.02 18.21 1.04
N ALA A 16 -0.17 16.98 0.54
CA ALA A 16 -1.47 16.31 0.61
C ALA A 16 -1.76 15.90 2.07
N PRO A 17 -3.02 15.95 2.54
CA PRO A 17 -3.42 15.52 3.88
C PRO A 17 -3.45 13.99 3.99
N LEU A 18 -2.38 13.33 3.59
CA LEU A 18 -2.22 11.87 3.57
C LEU A 18 -1.19 11.47 4.63
N ARG A 19 -1.55 10.49 5.46
CA ARG A 19 -0.58 9.85 6.36
C ARG A 19 0.31 8.91 5.56
N LEU A 20 1.51 9.39 5.22
CA LEU A 20 2.56 8.57 4.59
C LEU A 20 3.35 7.88 5.71
N HIS A 21 3.18 6.57 5.85
CA HIS A 21 3.92 5.77 6.83
C HIS A 21 4.77 4.70 6.15
N TRP A 22 6.00 4.54 6.65
CA TRP A 22 6.93 3.49 6.27
C TRP A 22 6.95 2.45 7.40
N TYR A 23 6.82 1.17 7.06
CA TYR A 23 6.90 0.09 8.04
C TYR A 23 8.22 -0.65 7.89
N PRO A 24 8.92 -0.96 8.99
CA PRO A 24 10.17 -1.71 8.96
C PRO A 24 9.95 -3.20 8.68
N ASP A 25 8.78 -3.74 9.00
CA ASP A 25 8.40 -5.13 8.81
C ASP A 25 6.89 -5.31 8.56
N LEU A 26 6.47 -6.55 8.32
CA LEU A 26 5.07 -6.90 8.04
C LEU A 26 4.18 -6.86 9.29
N GLU A 27 4.74 -7.07 10.49
CA GLU A 27 3.96 -7.06 11.73
C GLU A 27 3.49 -5.64 12.06
N ASP A 28 4.37 -4.64 11.89
CA ASP A 28 4.00 -3.24 12.08
C ASP A 28 2.98 -2.77 11.04
N LEU A 29 3.07 -3.27 9.79
CA LEU A 29 2.06 -3.01 8.76
C LEU A 29 0.68 -3.53 9.17
N VAL A 30 0.61 -4.80 9.60
CA VAL A 30 -0.65 -5.41 10.05
C VAL A 30 -1.20 -4.68 11.27
N ARG A 31 -0.34 -4.38 12.26
CA ARG A 31 -0.75 -3.72 13.50
C ARG A 31 -1.31 -2.32 13.27
N ASP A 32 -0.71 -1.52 12.39
CA ASP A 32 -1.24 -0.19 12.06
C ASP A 32 -2.57 -0.30 11.29
N ALA A 33 -2.68 -1.28 10.39
CA ALA A 33 -3.94 -1.58 9.71
C ALA A 33 -5.04 -2.08 10.68
N GLU A 34 -4.69 -2.74 11.78
CA GLU A 34 -5.64 -3.08 12.85
C GLU A 34 -5.96 -1.91 13.78
N ILE A 35 -5.07 -0.92 13.95
CA ILE A 35 -5.34 0.21 14.86
C ILE A 35 -6.22 1.26 14.17
N TYR A 36 -5.91 1.61 12.92
CA TYR A 36 -6.54 2.77 12.23
C TYR A 36 -7.75 2.39 11.37
N ARG A 37 -8.61 1.50 11.87
CA ARG A 37 -9.72 0.86 11.11
C ARG A 37 -10.70 1.82 10.44
N ARG A 38 -10.88 3.00 11.03
CA ARG A 38 -11.91 3.97 10.61
C ARG A 38 -11.46 4.91 9.48
N GLU A 39 -10.20 4.86 9.07
CA GLU A 39 -9.65 5.75 8.05
C GLU A 39 -9.49 5.01 6.70
N PRO A 40 -9.79 5.67 5.56
CA PRO A 40 -9.50 5.13 4.25
C PRO A 40 -7.98 4.93 4.07
N ARG A 41 -7.57 3.69 3.79
CA ARG A 41 -6.16 3.29 3.76
C ARG A 41 -5.80 2.65 2.45
N TYR A 42 -4.60 2.99 1.97
CA TYR A 42 -4.12 2.55 0.67
C TYR A 42 -2.68 2.05 0.72
N ILE A 43 -2.43 0.89 0.11
CA ILE A 43 -1.09 0.35 -0.13
C ILE A 43 -0.82 0.29 -1.63
N ALA A 44 0.42 0.57 -2.01
CA ALA A 44 0.85 0.46 -3.40
C ALA A 44 1.95 -0.56 -3.57
N PHE A 45 1.83 -1.38 -4.61
CA PHE A 45 2.81 -2.37 -5.01
C PHE A 45 3.40 -2.00 -6.38
N PRO A 46 4.71 -1.77 -6.48
CA PRO A 46 5.38 -1.63 -7.76
C PRO A 46 5.53 -2.97 -8.46
N ASN A 47 5.54 -2.98 -9.79
CA ASN A 47 5.60 -4.22 -10.58
C ASN A 47 6.91 -5.01 -10.45
N TRP A 48 7.99 -4.36 -10.00
CA TRP A 48 9.34 -4.95 -9.92
C TRP A 48 9.65 -5.56 -8.56
N LYS A 49 8.66 -5.61 -7.66
CA LYS A 49 8.77 -6.23 -6.35
C LYS A 49 7.63 -7.18 -6.10
N ASP A 50 7.95 -8.24 -5.37
CA ASP A 50 6.97 -9.22 -4.93
C ASP A 50 6.19 -8.69 -3.72
N GLY A 51 4.92 -8.33 -3.94
CA GLY A 51 4.01 -7.87 -2.91
C GLY A 51 3.34 -9.01 -2.13
N GLU A 52 3.48 -10.26 -2.57
CA GLU A 52 2.76 -11.42 -2.03
C GLU A 52 2.90 -11.56 -0.50
N PRO A 53 4.08 -11.37 0.11
CA PRO A 53 4.21 -11.50 1.57
C PRO A 53 3.34 -10.50 2.35
N ALA A 54 3.21 -9.28 1.84
CA ALA A 54 2.36 -8.26 2.47
C ALA A 54 0.88 -8.56 2.24
N VAL A 55 0.51 -9.03 1.05
CA VAL A 55 -0.86 -9.47 0.74
C VAL A 55 -1.27 -10.61 1.68
N SER A 56 -0.41 -11.62 1.83
CA SER A 56 -0.65 -12.77 2.69
C SER A 56 -0.73 -12.40 4.16
N ALA A 57 0.13 -11.52 4.66
CA ALA A 57 0.07 -11.04 6.04
C ALA A 57 -1.23 -10.25 6.34
N LEU A 58 -1.66 -9.38 5.41
CA LEU A 58 -2.90 -8.61 5.56
C LEU A 58 -4.14 -9.51 5.48
N ASN A 59 -4.18 -10.45 4.53
CA ASN A 59 -5.26 -11.43 4.42
C ASN A 59 -5.37 -12.30 5.69
N ALA A 60 -4.24 -12.72 6.27
CA ALA A 60 -4.22 -13.48 7.51
C ALA A 60 -4.79 -12.69 8.71
N ALA A 61 -4.71 -11.36 8.67
CA ALA A 61 -5.32 -10.46 9.64
C ALA A 61 -6.78 -10.07 9.30
N GLY A 62 -7.37 -10.66 8.27
CA GLY A 62 -8.74 -10.35 7.84
C GLY A 62 -8.87 -9.03 7.07
N ILE A 63 -7.76 -8.49 6.57
CA ILE A 63 -7.73 -7.27 5.76
C ILE A 63 -7.63 -7.65 4.28
N GLU A 64 -8.69 -7.40 3.55
CA GLU A 64 -8.80 -7.55 2.11
C GLU A 64 -8.19 -6.35 1.36
N LEU A 65 -7.59 -6.62 0.20
CA LEU A 65 -7.03 -5.61 -0.69
C LEU A 65 -7.91 -5.43 -1.93
N ILE A 66 -8.66 -4.34 -1.95
CA ILE A 66 -9.53 -3.97 -3.07
C ILE A 66 -8.74 -3.14 -4.08
N PRO A 67 -8.63 -3.56 -5.35
CA PRO A 67 -7.97 -2.76 -6.38
C PRO A 67 -8.63 -1.39 -6.52
N ALA A 68 -7.84 -0.33 -6.38
CA ALA A 68 -8.31 1.06 -6.47
C ALA A 68 -7.78 1.77 -7.71
N TYR A 69 -6.53 1.49 -8.11
CA TYR A 69 -5.92 2.12 -9.27
C TYR A 69 -4.80 1.26 -9.85
N LYS A 70 -4.62 1.31 -11.16
CA LYS A 70 -3.51 0.67 -11.88
C LYS A 70 -2.98 1.63 -12.92
N THR A 71 -1.67 1.81 -12.96
CA THR A 71 -1.01 2.64 -13.97
C THR A 71 -0.01 1.83 -14.76
N ALA A 72 0.11 2.15 -16.04
CA ALA A 72 1.11 1.59 -16.94
C ALA A 72 2.14 2.65 -17.34
N ARG A 73 3.33 2.20 -17.72
CA ARG A 73 4.35 3.01 -18.36
C ARG A 73 4.03 3.16 -19.85
N ARG A 74 4.78 4.01 -20.54
CA ARG A 74 4.62 4.26 -21.98
C ARG A 74 4.81 3.00 -22.84
N ASP A 75 5.59 2.04 -22.35
CA ASP A 75 5.83 0.74 -23.00
C ASP A 75 4.74 -0.31 -22.71
N GLY A 76 3.68 0.04 -21.98
CA GLY A 76 2.59 -0.86 -21.60
C GLY A 76 2.85 -1.71 -20.37
N SER A 77 4.05 -1.70 -19.79
CA SER A 77 4.33 -2.41 -18.54
C SER A 77 3.65 -1.74 -17.36
N VAL A 78 3.16 -2.52 -16.39
CA VAL A 78 2.56 -1.97 -15.16
C VAL A 78 3.62 -1.16 -14.41
N SER A 79 3.31 0.05 -13.98
CA SER A 79 4.22 0.84 -13.14
C SER A 79 4.00 0.52 -11.67
N PHE A 80 2.78 0.71 -11.18
CA PHE A 80 2.35 0.30 -9.86
C PHE A 80 0.83 0.08 -9.82
N GLU A 81 0.41 -0.68 -8.83
CA GLU A 81 -0.99 -0.93 -8.48
C GLU A 81 -1.25 -0.37 -7.08
N LEU A 82 -2.41 0.24 -6.90
CA LEU A 82 -2.90 0.80 -5.64
C LEU A 82 -4.10 -0.01 -5.19
N PHE A 83 -4.09 -0.41 -3.93
CA PHE A 83 -5.16 -1.16 -3.31
C PHE A 83 -5.69 -0.37 -2.11
N ARG A 84 -7.00 -0.34 -1.96
CA ARG A 84 -7.67 0.07 -0.74
C ARG A 84 -7.71 -1.12 0.21
N MET A 85 -7.35 -0.90 1.47
CA MET A 85 -7.54 -1.90 2.51
C MET A 85 -8.97 -1.86 3.02
N ASP A 86 -9.63 -3.01 3.02
CA ASP A 86 -10.98 -3.21 3.55
C ASP A 86 -10.95 -4.38 4.54
N GLY A 87 -11.69 -4.31 5.63
CA GLY A 87 -11.56 -5.27 6.73
C GLY A 87 -12.19 -4.75 8.02
N PRO A 88 -12.42 -5.62 9.01
CA PRO A 88 -13.30 -5.39 10.15
C PRO A 88 -12.87 -4.27 11.10
#